data_AF-A0A530M096-F1
#
_entry.id   AF-A0A530M096-F1
#
_cell.length_a   1.000
_cell.length_b   1.000
_cell.length_c   1.000
_cell.angle_alpha   90.00
_cell.angle_beta   90.00
_cell.angle_gamma   90.00
#
_symmetry.space_group_name_H-M   'P 1'
#
loop_
_entity.id
_entity.type
_entity.pdbx_description
1 polymer ?
#
loop_
_entity_poly.entity_id
_entity_poly.type
_entity_poly.pdbx_seq_one_letter_code
_entity_poly.pdbx_strand_id
1 'polypeptide(L)' 'AGQVAGRPRWLRSLALRPGHDDWIYWQYHNRGSVDGISGDVDLNVLQGGPATLAALFAPAPEAMSSD' A
#
# COMPACT_ATOMS: atom_id res chain seq x y z
N ALA A 1 12.08 9.97 1.18
CA ALA A 1 12.23 8.98 0.08
C ALA A 1 11.70 9.61 -1.20
N GLY A 2 12.33 9.34 -2.35
CA GLY A 2 11.91 9.91 -3.63
C GLY A 2 10.61 9.28 -4.13
N GLN A 3 9.72 10.10 -4.72
CA GLN A 3 8.53 9.62 -5.41
C GLN A 3 8.87 9.28 -6.85
N VAL A 4 8.51 8.08 -7.29
CA VAL A 4 8.54 7.71 -8.71
C VAL A 4 7.20 8.09 -9.32
N ALA A 5 7.22 8.94 -10.34
CA ALA A 5 5.99 9.38 -11.01
C ALA A 5 5.18 8.18 -11.52
N GLY A 6 3.86 8.23 -11.34
CA GLY A 6 2.95 7.16 -11.76
C GLY A 6 2.94 5.91 -10.88
N ARG A 7 3.73 5.84 -9.80
CA ARG A 7 3.74 4.69 -8.88
C ARG A 7 3.16 5.06 -7.52
N PRO A 8 2.06 4.41 -7.08
CA PRO A 8 1.54 4.57 -5.72
C PRO A 8 2.60 4.21 -4.67
N ARG A 9 2.63 4.96 -3.56
CA ARG A 9 3.65 4.79 -2.51
C ARG A 9 3.20 3.80 -1.44
N TRP A 10 4.01 2.80 -1.16
CA TRP A 10 3.93 2.04 0.08
C TRP A 10 4.89 2.67 1.10
N LEU A 11 4.34 3.22 2.16
CA LEU A 11 5.07 3.92 3.22
C LEU A 11 5.25 3.02 4.44
N ARG A 12 6.38 3.17 5.13
CA ARG A 12 6.59 2.61 6.46
C ARG A 12 6.74 3.72 7.49
N SER A 13 5.94 3.67 8.55
CA SER A 13 6.05 4.53 9.71
C SER A 13 5.54 3.78 10.93
N LEU A 14 6.42 3.41 11.85
CA LEU A 14 6.07 2.55 12.98
C LEU A 14 5.70 3.33 14.25
N ALA A 15 6.30 4.50 14.45
CA ALA A 15 6.14 5.27 15.68
C ALA A 15 4.92 6.21 15.63
N LEU A 16 4.60 6.74 14.45
CA LEU A 16 3.59 7.78 14.27
C LEU A 16 2.77 7.51 13.01
N ARG A 17 1.53 8.01 13.01
CA ARG A 17 0.75 8.11 11.78
C ARG A 17 1.51 8.98 10.76
N PRO A 18 1.51 8.62 9.47
CA PRO A 18 2.03 9.48 8.41
C PRO A 18 1.42 10.89 8.47
N GLY A 19 2.25 11.93 8.33
CA GLY A 19 1.80 13.33 8.31
C GLY A 19 1.20 13.80 6.97
N HIS A 20 1.18 12.91 5.99
CA HIS A 20 0.69 13.15 4.63
C HIS A 20 -0.06 11.90 4.16
N ASP A 21 -1.03 12.09 3.26
CA ASP A 21 -1.88 11.01 2.74
C ASP A 21 -1.47 10.56 1.31
N ASP A 22 -0.25 10.90 0.86
CA ASP A 22 0.33 10.49 -0.43
C ASP A 22 0.89 9.04 -0.41
N TRP A 23 0.13 8.11 0.17
CA TRP A 23 0.46 6.69 0.24
C TRP A 23 -0.77 5.82 -0.05
N ILE A 24 -0.56 4.65 -0.63
CA ILE A 24 -1.61 3.65 -0.87
C ILE A 24 -1.64 2.58 0.22
N TYR A 25 -0.45 2.16 0.67
CA TYR A 25 -0.27 1.26 1.80
C TYR A 25 0.59 1.93 2.87
N TRP A 26 0.25 1.68 4.13
CA TRP A 26 1.06 2.07 5.27
C TRP A 26 1.38 0.83 6.12
N GLN A 27 2.67 0.50 6.23
CA GLN A 27 3.19 -0.42 7.24
C GLN A 27 3.30 0.28 8.59
N TYR A 28 2.42 -0.09 9.52
CA TYR A 28 2.30 0.57 10.83
C TYR A 28 2.89 -0.25 11.98
N HIS A 29 3.13 -1.55 11.79
CA HIS A 29 3.69 -2.41 12.82
C HIS A 29 4.59 -3.48 12.20
N ASN A 30 5.66 -3.85 12.92
CA ASN A 30 6.64 -4.87 12.47
C ASN A 30 6.78 -6.06 13.42
N ARG A 31 5.92 -6.12 14.45
CA ARG A 31 5.88 -7.20 15.44
C ARG A 31 4.45 -7.67 15.67
N GLY A 32 3.64 -7.64 14.61
CA GLY A 32 2.28 -8.13 14.65
C GLY A 32 2.26 -9.65 14.84
N SER A 33 1.09 -10.14 15.26
CA SER A 33 0.77 -11.56 15.30
C SER A 33 -0.49 -11.78 14.47
N VAL A 34 -0.45 -12.76 13.56
CA VAL A 34 -1.58 -13.18 12.73
C VAL A 34 -1.66 -14.69 12.79
N ASP A 35 -2.84 -15.23 13.06
CA ASP A 35 -3.06 -16.67 13.14
C ASP A 35 -2.58 -17.37 11.86
N GLY A 36 -1.81 -18.44 12.02
CA GLY A 36 -1.19 -19.17 10.92
C GLY A 36 0.18 -18.66 10.48
N ILE A 37 0.68 -17.54 11.04
CA ILE A 37 2.04 -17.05 10.81
C ILE A 37 2.88 -17.27 12.07
N SER A 38 4.02 -17.96 11.92
CA SER A 38 4.97 -18.17 13.01
C SER A 38 5.96 -17.01 13.08
N GLY A 39 6.05 -16.36 14.25
CA GLY A 39 6.93 -15.22 14.50
C GLY A 39 6.29 -13.87 14.20
N ASP A 40 7.08 -12.81 14.35
CA ASP A 40 6.65 -11.42 14.11
C ASP A 40 6.30 -11.19 12.63
N VAL A 41 5.18 -10.51 12.37
CA VAL A 41 4.75 -10.12 11.01
C VAL A 41 4.48 -8.62 10.87
N ASP A 42 4.78 -8.08 9.68
CA ASP A 42 4.47 -6.70 9.33
C ASP A 42 2.97 -6.51 9.10
N LEU A 43 2.36 -5.57 9.81
CA LEU A 43 0.96 -5.19 9.62
C LEU A 43 0.85 -3.93 8.78
N ASN A 44 -0.07 -3.97 7.82
CA ASN A 44 -0.29 -2.90 6.84
C ASN A 44 -1.76 -2.52 6.78
N VAL A 45 -2.03 -1.26 6.45
CA VAL A 45 -3.37 -0.77 6.08
C VAL A 45 -3.38 -0.24 4.65
N LEU A 46 -4.51 -0.46 3.96
CA LEU A 46 -4.81 0.09 2.64
C LEU A 46 -5.68 1.34 2.78
N GLN A 47 -5.36 2.39 2.02
CA GLN A 47 -6.24 3.55 1.89
C GLN A 47 -7.45 3.24 0.99
N GLY A 48 -8.68 3.55 1.43
CA GLY A 48 -9.89 3.47 0.60
C GLY A 48 -10.55 2.08 0.44
N GLY A 49 -10.06 1.06 1.15
CA GLY A 49 -10.79 -0.20 1.33
C GLY A 49 -10.93 -1.08 0.08
N PRO A 50 -11.98 -1.94 0.00
CA PRO A 50 -12.10 -2.96 -1.06
C PRO A 50 -12.14 -2.40 -2.48
N ALA A 51 -12.75 -1.23 -2.70
CA ALA A 51 -12.81 -0.60 -4.02
C ALA A 51 -11.40 -0.19 -4.51
N THR A 52 -10.59 0.39 -3.62
CA THR A 52 -9.18 0.68 -3.93
C THR A 52 -8.39 -0.59 -4.22
N LEU A 53 -8.62 -1.66 -3.43
CA LEU A 53 -7.94 -2.93 -3.66
C LEU A 53 -8.26 -3.47 -5.06
N ALA A 54 -9.53 -3.45 -5.45
CA ALA A 54 -9.96 -3.87 -6.78
C ALA A 54 -9.29 -3.03 -7.88
N ALA A 55 -9.19 -1.71 -7.71
CA ALA A 55 -8.53 -0.82 -8.66
C ALA A 55 -7.03 -1.10 -8.81
N LEU A 56 -6.34 -1.54 -7.75
CA LEU A 56 -4.91 -1.91 -7.80
C LEU A 56 -4.64 -3.20 -8.57
N PHE A 57 -5.63 -4.09 -8.65
CA PHE A 57 -5.56 -5.33 -9.43
C PHE A 57 -6.20 -5.22 -10.81
N ALA A 58 -6.89 -4.11 -11.09
CA ALA A 58 -7.41 -3.87 -12.42
C ALA A 58 -6.24 -3.85 -13.42
N PRO A 59 -6.41 -4.44 -14.61
CA PRO A 59 -5.42 -4.29 -15.66
C PRO A 59 -5.18 -2.80 -15.86
N ALA A 60 -3.92 -2.43 -16.12
CA ALA A 60 -3.65 -1.07 -16.59
C ALA A 60 -4.62 -0.80 -17.74
N PRO A 61 -5.30 0.37 -17.79
CA PRO A 61 -6.08 0.71 -18.96
C PRO A 61 -5.15 0.48 -20.15
N GLU A 62 -5.54 -0.43 -21.06
CA GLU A 62 -4.75 -0.78 -22.24
C GLU A 62 -4.17 0.53 -22.74
N ALA A 63 -2.84 0.66 -22.69
CA ALA A 63 -2.16 1.85 -23.12
C ALA A 63 -2.77 2.18 -24.46
N MET A 64 -3.59 3.24 -24.50
CA MET A 64 -4.49 3.54 -25.61
C MET A 64 -3.66 3.38 -26.86
N SER A 65 -3.89 2.27 -27.56
CA SER A 65 -3.18 1.94 -28.79
C SER A 65 -3.70 2.93 -29.79
N SER A 66 -3.03 4.08 -29.85
CA SER A 66 -3.15 5.01 -30.96
C SER A 66 -2.40 4.37 -32.12
N ASP A 67 -3.15 3.64 -32.93
CA ASP A 67 -2.91 3.63 -34.38
C ASP A 67 -3.53 4.90 -34.99
#